data_AF-A0A069S3S6-F1
#
_entry.id   AF-A0A069S3S6-F1
#
_cell.length_a   1.000
_cell.length_b   1.000
_cell.length_c   1.000
_cell.angle_alpha   90.00
_cell.angle_beta   90.00
_cell.angle_gamma   90.00
#
_symmetry.space_group_name_H-M   'P 1'
#
loop_
_entity.id
_entity.type
_entity.pdbx_description
1 polymer ?
#
loop_
_entity_poly.entity_id
_entity_poly.type
_entity_poly.pdbx_seq_one_letter_code
_entity_poly.pdbx_strand_id
1 'polypeptide(L)'
;MIRDLDLANTNQDGESNGDFPKSNLPEYRSAKDVMDFLLEYNQDPILKYTCHPIDDLSVINEIAEQCENKVYSVKSHYHLILSRFTQLREKYRATGKYLDGKVVSLMRVYITGETFRREPASWSTQSITYNWHSPELWEWSNKTPGIVPNPGENIAEFICNEGYKLPKPFISNLSGKRISTFGDLVMYYKSLLHIKRDDNLQNKILYVYKKGYQTGDQNSHPWLDRVDLTIGDFDNNIELFTSVDKLLQAFGAILSICIENQAEGIPHVEVGFYRELESKRVCFYVHHKNSQYRKGIEDSIKRIGEKQTLLIKNQINGICNLYIQADFGNNQYAEMNLWDGKPRTATSIDKIEGVKYILKY
;
A
#
# COMPACT_ATOMS: atom_id res chain seq x y z
N MET A 1 -16.70 -50.71 30.84
CA MET A 1 -18.14 -51.08 30.86
C MET A 1 -18.86 -49.96 30.11
N ILE A 2 -19.07 -50.06 28.78
CA ILE A 2 -20.18 -50.80 28.12
C ILE A 2 -21.50 -50.14 28.57
N ARG A 3 -22.31 -49.44 27.75
CA ARG A 3 -22.72 -49.68 26.35
C ARG A 3 -23.56 -48.47 25.85
N ASP A 4 -23.34 -48.02 24.61
CA ASP A 4 -24.19 -48.19 23.40
C ASP A 4 -25.25 -47.07 23.26
N LEU A 5 -25.11 -46.21 22.24
CA LEU A 5 -25.66 -46.30 20.87
C LEU A 5 -27.06 -45.69 20.80
N ASP A 6 -27.21 -44.68 19.95
CA ASP A 6 -28.31 -44.68 18.99
C ASP A 6 -27.89 -43.90 17.74
N LEU A 7 -27.51 -44.69 16.72
CA LEU A 7 -27.60 -44.34 15.32
C LEU A 7 -28.85 -45.04 14.78
N ALA A 8 -29.82 -44.29 14.29
CA ALA A 8 -30.74 -44.79 13.28
C ALA A 8 -31.00 -43.68 12.25
N ASN A 9 -30.72 -44.06 11.02
CA ASN A 9 -30.65 -43.27 9.81
C ASN A 9 -31.92 -43.49 8.98
N THR A 10 -32.02 -42.78 7.85
CA THR A 10 -32.91 -42.97 6.67
C THR A 10 -34.27 -42.27 6.69
N ASN A 11 -34.76 -41.60 5.63
CA ASN A 11 -34.23 -41.31 4.28
C ASN A 11 -35.11 -40.26 3.53
N GLN A 12 -34.51 -39.58 2.54
CA GLN A 12 -35.06 -39.14 1.24
C GLN A 12 -36.17 -38.04 1.21
N ASP A 13 -36.22 -37.04 0.33
CA ASP A 13 -35.56 -36.69 -0.94
C ASP A 13 -35.62 -35.15 -1.13
N GLY A 14 -34.78 -34.58 -2.00
CA GLY A 14 -35.10 -33.32 -2.68
C GLY A 14 -33.97 -32.31 -2.82
N GLU A 15 -33.46 -32.21 -4.06
CA GLU A 15 -32.68 -31.11 -4.62
C GLU A 15 -31.19 -31.03 -4.23
N SER A 16 -30.38 -31.58 -5.13
CA SER A 16 -28.98 -31.27 -5.31
C SER A 16 -28.79 -29.78 -5.62
N ASN A 17 -28.71 -28.97 -4.57
CA ASN A 17 -28.03 -27.68 -4.66
C ASN A 17 -26.59 -27.97 -5.04
N GLY A 18 -26.24 -27.68 -6.29
CA GLY A 18 -24.88 -27.73 -6.78
C GLY A 18 -23.99 -26.95 -5.84
N ASP A 19 -23.18 -27.68 -5.08
CA ASP A 19 -22.23 -27.14 -4.12
C ASP A 19 -21.14 -26.42 -4.93
N PHE A 20 -21.40 -25.17 -5.30
CA PHE A 20 -20.39 -24.30 -5.87
C PHE A 20 -19.28 -24.20 -4.81
N PRO A 21 -18.03 -24.56 -5.14
CA PRO A 21 -16.96 -24.55 -4.16
C PRO A 21 -16.89 -23.17 -3.52
N LYS A 22 -16.96 -23.13 -2.17
CA LYS A 22 -16.82 -21.90 -1.37
C LYS A 22 -15.71 -21.06 -1.96
N SER A 23 -16.04 -19.82 -2.34
CA SER A 23 -15.11 -18.88 -2.94
C SER A 23 -13.86 -18.75 -2.04
N ASN A 24 -12.68 -19.07 -2.59
CA ASN A 24 -11.38 -18.88 -1.93
C ASN A 24 -10.99 -17.40 -1.75
N LEU A 25 -11.85 -16.47 -2.14
CA LEU A 25 -11.63 -15.03 -2.00
C LEU A 25 -12.08 -14.54 -0.61
N PRO A 26 -11.39 -13.53 -0.05
CA PRO A 26 -11.79 -12.91 1.20
C PRO A 26 -13.14 -12.19 1.05
N GLU A 27 -13.68 -11.66 2.14
CA GLU A 27 -14.76 -10.67 2.06
C GLU A 27 -14.23 -9.37 1.44
N TYR A 28 -15.03 -8.71 0.60
CA TYR A 28 -14.67 -7.44 -0.02
C TYR A 28 -14.53 -6.32 1.00
N ARG A 29 -13.44 -5.55 0.87
CA ARG A 29 -13.15 -4.35 1.65
C ARG A 29 -12.86 -3.19 0.71
N SER A 30 -13.56 -2.08 0.91
CA SER A 30 -13.39 -0.85 0.13
C SER A 30 -12.09 -0.15 0.48
N ALA A 31 -11.44 0.43 -0.54
CA ALA A 31 -10.25 1.28 -0.38
C ALA A 31 -10.53 2.61 0.35
N LYS A 32 -11.79 3.07 0.29
CA LYS A 32 -12.17 4.40 0.76
C LYS A 32 -11.82 4.64 2.22
N ASP A 33 -12.07 3.66 3.09
CA ASP A 33 -11.82 3.83 4.54
C ASP A 33 -10.33 3.98 4.83
N VAL A 34 -9.46 3.27 4.12
CA VAL A 34 -8.00 3.39 4.25
C VAL A 34 -7.52 4.76 3.73
N MET A 35 -8.04 5.20 2.58
CA MET A 35 -7.71 6.51 2.02
C MET A 35 -8.12 7.65 2.97
N ASP A 36 -9.35 7.61 3.48
CA ASP A 36 -9.87 8.62 4.43
C ASP A 36 -9.04 8.61 5.73
N PHE A 37 -8.67 7.42 6.24
CA PHE A 37 -7.85 7.28 7.44
C PHE A 37 -6.45 7.89 7.28
N LEU A 38 -5.79 7.62 6.16
CA LEU A 38 -4.46 8.15 5.86
C LEU A 38 -4.48 9.67 5.64
N LEU A 39 -5.54 10.18 5.00
CA LEU A 39 -5.75 11.62 4.85
C LEU A 39 -5.93 12.30 6.21
N GLU A 40 -6.81 11.76 7.06
CA GLU A 40 -7.06 12.31 8.40
C GLU A 40 -5.80 12.24 9.28
N TYR A 41 -5.03 11.15 9.19
CA TYR A 41 -3.72 11.03 9.84
C TYR A 41 -2.74 12.12 9.37
N ASN A 42 -2.70 12.40 8.08
CA ASN A 42 -1.82 13.42 7.51
C ASN A 42 -2.29 14.86 7.77
N GLN A 43 -3.55 15.06 8.20
CA GLN A 43 -4.12 16.37 8.53
C GLN A 43 -4.16 16.64 10.05
N ASP A 44 -4.02 15.62 10.90
CA ASP A 44 -4.01 15.79 12.34
C ASP A 44 -2.83 16.70 12.78
N PRO A 45 -3.05 17.67 13.69
CA PRO A 45 -2.05 18.66 14.07
C PRO A 45 -0.75 18.09 14.64
N ILE A 46 -0.77 16.87 15.19
CA ILE A 46 0.41 16.21 15.75
C ILE A 46 0.89 15.10 14.81
N LEU A 47 -0.02 14.23 14.34
CA LEU A 47 0.36 13.06 13.54
C LEU A 47 0.99 13.45 12.21
N LYS A 48 0.62 14.60 11.63
CA LYS A 48 1.23 15.06 10.37
C LYS A 48 2.76 15.16 10.47
N TYR A 49 3.34 15.51 11.61
CA TYR A 49 4.80 15.63 11.76
C TYR A 49 5.54 14.30 11.84
N THR A 50 4.81 13.18 11.81
CA THR A 50 5.38 11.85 11.52
C THR A 50 5.61 11.62 10.02
N CYS A 51 4.99 12.45 9.17
CA CYS A 51 5.06 12.42 7.70
C CYS A 51 5.72 13.68 7.10
N HIS A 52 5.82 14.78 7.85
CA HIS A 52 6.38 16.04 7.37
C HIS A 52 7.51 16.50 8.29
N PRO A 53 8.56 17.15 7.76
CA PRO A 53 9.49 17.92 8.57
C PRO A 53 8.75 19.01 9.36
N ILE A 54 9.30 19.41 10.51
CA ILE A 54 8.79 20.55 11.27
C ILE A 54 9.55 21.79 10.82
N ASP A 55 8.88 22.63 10.03
CA ASP A 55 9.45 23.79 9.32
C ASP A 55 9.05 25.15 9.92
N ASP A 56 8.30 25.17 11.01
CA ASP A 56 7.85 26.37 11.71
C ASP A 56 8.19 26.32 13.22
N LEU A 57 8.78 27.39 13.75
CA LEU A 57 9.08 27.53 15.18
C LEU A 57 7.81 27.59 16.03
N SER A 58 6.71 28.15 15.50
CA SER A 58 5.43 28.23 16.21
C SER A 58 4.93 26.84 16.59
N VAL A 59 5.06 25.88 15.67
CA VAL A 59 4.71 24.47 15.85
C VAL A 59 5.57 23.81 16.93
N ILE A 60 6.88 24.08 16.93
CA ILE A 60 7.78 23.55 17.96
C ILE A 60 7.32 24.03 19.33
N ASN A 61 6.94 25.31 19.45
CA ASN A 61 6.42 25.89 20.68
C ASN A 61 5.07 25.28 21.08
N GLU A 62 4.12 25.11 20.15
CA GLU A 62 2.82 24.46 20.41
C GLU A 62 2.96 23.02 20.92
N ILE A 63 3.92 22.26 20.38
CA ILE A 63 4.23 20.91 20.88
C ILE A 63 4.92 21.01 22.23
N ALA A 64 5.86 21.95 22.39
CA ALA A 64 6.58 22.16 23.64
C ALA A 64 5.64 22.53 24.79
N GLU A 65 4.59 23.33 24.56
CA GLU A 65 3.57 23.68 25.56
C GLU A 65 2.83 22.46 26.13
N GLN A 66 2.75 21.37 25.36
CA GLN A 66 2.17 20.10 25.77
C GLN A 66 3.20 19.16 26.44
N CYS A 67 4.47 19.57 26.53
CA CYS A 67 5.53 18.84 27.22
C CYS A 67 5.63 19.30 28.69
N GLU A 68 6.02 18.41 29.60
CA GLU A 68 6.06 18.65 31.06
C GLU A 68 6.87 19.92 31.46
N ASN A 69 7.97 20.20 30.76
CA ASN A 69 8.85 21.33 31.05
C ASN A 69 8.68 22.51 30.07
N LYS A 70 7.65 22.52 29.23
CA LYS A 70 7.45 23.52 28.17
C LYS A 70 8.63 23.66 27.18
N VAL A 71 9.45 22.61 27.08
CA VAL A 71 10.57 22.49 26.15
C VAL A 71 10.32 21.24 25.32
N TYR A 72 10.52 21.36 24.01
CA TYR A 72 10.37 20.23 23.11
C TYR A 72 11.30 19.09 23.53
N SER A 73 10.73 17.88 23.63
CA SER A 73 11.48 16.63 23.71
C SER A 73 10.83 15.58 22.81
N VAL A 74 11.65 14.71 22.22
CA VAL A 74 11.14 13.62 21.38
C VAL A 74 10.23 12.69 22.18
N LYS A 75 10.56 12.43 23.44
CA LYS A 75 9.77 11.55 24.32
C LYS A 75 8.34 12.08 24.54
N SER A 76 8.20 13.37 24.87
CA SER A 76 6.87 13.98 25.04
C SER A 76 6.10 14.01 23.72
N HIS A 77 6.76 14.36 22.60
CA HIS A 77 6.12 14.35 21.30
C HIS A 77 5.65 12.94 20.88
N TYR A 78 6.46 11.90 21.13
CA TYR A 78 6.08 10.50 20.95
C TYR A 78 4.80 10.13 21.70
N HIS A 79 4.66 10.54 22.95
CA HIS A 79 3.45 10.26 23.73
C HIS A 79 2.20 10.94 23.14
N LEU A 80 2.34 12.17 22.63
CA LEU A 80 1.27 12.85 21.89
C LEU A 80 0.92 12.10 20.60
N ILE A 81 1.92 11.71 19.80
CA ILE A 81 1.73 10.93 18.57
C ILE A 81 0.98 9.62 18.87
N LEU A 82 1.43 8.86 19.89
CA LEU A 82 0.81 7.58 20.24
C LEU A 82 -0.63 7.76 20.72
N SER A 83 -0.90 8.80 21.51
CA SER A 83 -2.25 9.13 21.98
C SER A 83 -3.17 9.46 20.81
N ARG A 84 -2.77 10.38 19.92
CA ARG A 84 -3.54 10.79 18.74
C ARG A 84 -3.78 9.63 17.76
N PHE A 85 -2.75 8.82 17.50
CA PHE A 85 -2.88 7.64 16.64
C PHE A 85 -3.87 6.62 17.23
N THR A 86 -3.83 6.42 18.54
CA THR A 86 -4.77 5.53 19.22
C THR A 86 -6.20 6.06 19.11
N GLN A 87 -6.42 7.35 19.38
CA GLN A 87 -7.74 8.00 19.25
C GLN A 87 -8.30 7.88 17.83
N LEU A 88 -7.48 8.19 16.82
CA LEU A 88 -7.90 8.09 15.41
C LEU A 88 -8.28 6.65 15.04
N ARG A 89 -7.50 5.66 15.48
CA ARG A 89 -7.82 4.25 15.22
C ARG A 89 -9.11 3.81 15.91
N GLU A 90 -9.31 4.19 17.18
CA GLU A 90 -10.54 3.85 17.90
C GLU A 90 -11.77 4.55 17.31
N LYS A 91 -11.63 5.77 16.79
CA LYS A 91 -12.70 6.46 16.02
C LYS A 91 -13.17 5.60 14.84
N TYR A 92 -12.24 5.09 14.02
CA TYR A 92 -12.60 4.27 12.85
C TYR A 92 -13.19 2.92 13.28
N ARG A 93 -12.62 2.27 14.29
CA ARG A 93 -13.15 1.01 14.86
C ARG A 93 -14.57 1.16 15.38
N ALA A 94 -14.85 2.22 16.14
CA ALA A 94 -16.17 2.49 16.70
C ALA A 94 -17.24 2.70 15.62
N THR A 95 -16.86 3.23 14.46
CA THR A 95 -17.75 3.41 13.30
C THR A 95 -17.88 2.18 12.39
N GLY A 96 -17.24 1.06 12.74
CA GLY A 96 -17.24 -0.16 11.92
C GLY A 96 -16.50 -0.03 10.58
N LYS A 97 -15.73 1.05 10.39
CA LYS A 97 -14.94 1.27 9.17
C LYS A 97 -13.78 0.28 9.09
N TYR A 98 -13.49 -0.19 7.89
CA TYR A 98 -12.40 -1.12 7.67
C TYR A 98 -11.06 -0.38 7.69
N LEU A 99 -10.08 -0.93 8.42
CA LEU A 99 -8.69 -0.50 8.33
C LEU A 99 -7.83 -1.69 7.92
N ASP A 100 -6.97 -1.48 6.93
CA ASP A 100 -6.03 -2.51 6.51
C ASP A 100 -5.02 -2.80 7.63
N GLY A 101 -5.02 -4.04 8.12
CA GLY A 101 -4.18 -4.46 9.24
C GLY A 101 -2.69 -4.30 8.98
N LYS A 102 -2.23 -4.45 7.73
CA LYS A 102 -0.80 -4.27 7.38
C LYS A 102 -0.42 -2.79 7.43
N VAL A 103 -1.26 -1.89 6.90
CA VAL A 103 -1.07 -0.43 7.00
C VAL A 103 -1.03 0.00 8.46
N VAL A 104 -2.04 -0.37 9.25
CA VAL A 104 -2.13 0.04 10.67
C VAL A 104 -0.97 -0.55 11.49
N SER A 105 -0.55 -1.79 11.21
CA SER A 105 0.62 -2.40 11.86
C SER A 105 1.91 -1.68 11.50
N LEU A 106 2.11 -1.33 10.23
CA LEU A 106 3.28 -0.55 9.77
C LEU A 106 3.37 0.78 10.54
N MET A 107 2.28 1.54 10.57
CA MET A 107 2.22 2.84 11.25
C MET A 107 2.51 2.68 12.75
N ARG A 108 1.95 1.63 13.39
CA ARG A 108 2.20 1.41 14.81
C ARG A 108 3.65 1.05 15.10
N VAL A 109 4.26 0.16 14.32
CA VAL A 109 5.67 -0.20 14.51
C VAL A 109 6.60 0.99 14.20
N TYR A 110 6.27 1.83 13.23
CA TYR A 110 6.99 3.08 12.98
C TYR A 110 6.90 4.09 14.14
N ILE A 111 5.79 4.10 14.88
CA ILE A 111 5.64 4.95 16.06
C ILE A 111 6.33 4.32 17.28
N THR A 112 6.06 3.05 17.59
CA THR A 112 6.39 2.43 18.88
C THR A 112 7.55 1.43 18.84
N GLY A 113 7.97 0.99 17.65
CA GLY A 113 8.92 -0.11 17.49
C GLY A 113 8.36 -1.51 17.78
N GLU A 114 7.05 -1.66 18.00
CA GLU A 114 6.45 -2.90 18.49
C GLU A 114 5.12 -3.26 17.82
N THR A 115 4.81 -4.56 17.74
CA THR A 115 3.52 -5.11 17.27
C THR A 115 2.41 -4.93 18.30
N PHE A 116 1.14 -5.15 17.91
CA PHE A 116 -0.02 -4.94 18.80
C PHE A 116 0.02 -5.84 20.04
N ARG A 117 0.86 -6.87 20.01
CA ARG A 117 1.15 -7.79 21.11
C ARG A 117 2.32 -7.33 21.99
N ARG A 118 2.88 -6.15 21.73
CA ARG A 118 4.07 -5.57 22.41
C ARG A 118 5.34 -6.37 22.17
N GLU A 119 5.46 -6.94 20.98
CA GLU A 119 6.68 -7.63 20.54
C GLU A 119 7.51 -6.66 19.70
N PRO A 120 8.83 -6.55 19.90
CA PRO A 120 9.70 -5.76 19.03
C PRO A 120 9.56 -6.18 17.57
N ALA A 121 9.48 -5.21 16.67
CA ALA A 121 9.31 -5.47 15.24
C ALA A 121 9.99 -4.42 14.37
N SER A 122 10.24 -4.80 13.13
CA SER A 122 10.60 -3.88 12.06
C SER A 122 9.38 -3.54 11.20
N TRP A 123 9.47 -2.44 10.46
CA TRP A 123 8.39 -1.97 9.60
C TRP A 123 8.84 -1.78 8.15
N SER A 124 7.86 -1.69 7.25
CA SER A 124 8.02 -1.74 5.79
C SER A 124 8.63 -3.05 5.26
N THR A 125 8.65 -3.19 3.95
CA THR A 125 9.29 -4.31 3.24
C THR A 125 10.82 -4.32 3.33
N GLN A 126 11.44 -3.22 3.77
CA GLN A 126 12.87 -3.13 4.04
C GLN A 126 13.26 -3.51 5.47
N SER A 127 12.30 -3.92 6.32
CA SER A 127 12.56 -4.31 7.70
C SER A 127 13.32 -3.24 8.50
N ILE A 128 12.85 -1.99 8.43
CA ILE A 128 13.45 -0.85 9.12
C ILE A 128 13.15 -0.93 10.61
N THR A 129 14.17 -0.71 11.43
CA THR A 129 14.06 -0.74 12.90
C THR A 129 13.97 0.64 13.54
N TYR A 130 14.42 1.69 12.86
CA TYR A 130 14.35 3.08 13.34
C TYR A 130 12.90 3.56 13.46
N ASN A 131 12.54 4.15 14.59
CA ASN A 131 11.17 4.56 14.91
C ASN A 131 11.16 5.72 15.93
N TRP A 132 9.98 6.27 16.25
CA TRP A 132 9.85 7.40 17.20
C TRP A 132 10.18 7.05 18.67
N HIS A 133 10.27 5.75 18.99
CA HIS A 133 10.65 5.19 20.28
C HIS A 133 12.07 4.58 20.27
N SER A 134 12.89 4.87 19.25
CA SER A 134 14.29 4.44 19.19
C SER A 134 15.09 4.96 20.40
N PRO A 135 15.74 4.09 21.19
CA PRO A 135 16.53 4.53 22.35
C PRO A 135 17.63 5.54 21.99
N GLU A 136 18.30 5.33 20.87
CA GLU A 136 19.35 6.21 20.35
C GLU A 136 18.85 7.61 19.99
N LEU A 137 17.60 7.71 19.51
CA LEU A 137 16.94 8.98 19.22
C LEU A 137 16.62 9.74 20.51
N TRP A 138 16.17 9.02 21.54
CA TRP A 138 15.85 9.62 22.84
C TRP A 138 17.11 10.09 23.58
N GLU A 139 18.18 9.30 23.53
CA GLU A 139 19.47 9.70 24.09
C GLU A 139 20.00 10.96 23.42
N TRP A 140 19.89 11.06 22.09
CA TRP A 140 20.23 12.27 21.35
C TRP A 140 19.36 13.46 21.79
N SER A 141 18.04 13.29 21.87
CA SER A 141 17.11 14.36 22.27
C SER A 141 17.42 14.91 23.67
N ASN A 142 17.89 14.09 24.60
CA ASN A 142 18.29 14.53 25.94
C ASN A 142 19.55 15.41 25.93
N LYS A 143 20.44 15.23 24.95
CA LYS A 143 21.67 16.02 24.78
C LYS A 143 21.41 17.31 23.98
N THR A 144 20.29 17.40 23.26
CA THR A 144 19.90 18.54 22.43
C THR A 144 18.47 19.00 22.74
N PRO A 145 18.20 19.51 23.96
CA PRO A 145 16.86 19.91 24.36
C PRO A 145 16.32 21.04 23.47
N GLY A 146 15.02 21.01 23.16
CA GLY A 146 14.35 22.01 22.32
C GLY A 146 14.53 21.81 20.82
N ILE A 147 15.38 20.88 20.38
CA ILE A 147 15.62 20.59 18.97
C ILE A 147 14.77 19.41 18.51
N VAL A 148 14.04 19.59 17.42
CA VAL A 148 13.25 18.54 16.77
C VAL A 148 14.14 17.57 15.99
N PRO A 149 13.79 16.28 15.88
CA PRO A 149 14.64 15.30 15.19
C PRO A 149 14.59 15.40 13.67
N ASN A 150 13.53 16.02 13.12
CA ASN A 150 13.28 16.20 11.70
C ASN A 150 12.96 17.68 11.35
N PRO A 151 13.89 18.62 11.58
CA PRO A 151 13.66 20.02 11.22
C PRO A 151 13.50 20.15 9.70
N GLY A 152 12.58 21.00 9.26
CA GLY A 152 12.54 21.46 7.88
C GLY A 152 13.74 22.35 7.58
N GLU A 153 14.04 22.56 6.30
CA GLU A 153 15.24 23.26 5.82
C GLU A 153 15.43 24.63 6.50
N ASN A 154 14.37 25.45 6.56
CA ASN A 154 14.39 26.76 7.21
C ASN A 154 14.77 26.68 8.70
N ILE A 155 14.24 25.69 9.42
CA ILE A 155 14.52 25.50 10.84
C ILE A 155 15.95 24.99 11.01
N ALA A 156 16.35 24.00 10.20
CA ALA A 156 17.67 23.40 10.26
C ALA A 156 18.79 24.44 10.04
N GLU A 157 18.59 25.37 9.10
CA GLU A 157 19.48 26.50 8.87
C GLU A 157 19.50 27.44 10.08
N PHE A 158 18.32 27.85 10.57
CA PHE A 158 18.18 28.77 11.69
C PHE A 158 18.86 28.25 12.98
N ILE A 159 18.69 26.97 13.30
CA ILE A 159 19.28 26.34 14.50
C ILE A 159 20.65 25.71 14.23
N CYS A 160 21.16 25.77 12.99
CA CYS A 160 22.39 25.11 12.53
C CYS A 160 22.45 23.61 12.90
N ASN A 161 21.33 22.89 12.76
CA ASN A 161 21.21 21.48 13.12
C ASN A 161 20.22 20.76 12.18
N GLU A 162 20.70 19.75 11.47
CA GLU A 162 19.90 18.92 10.53
C GLU A 162 19.00 17.89 11.25
N GLY A 163 18.98 17.90 12.58
CA GLY A 163 18.25 16.94 13.40
C GLY A 163 19.04 15.65 13.65
N TYR A 164 18.30 14.57 13.90
CA TYR A 164 18.91 13.30 14.28
C TYR A 164 19.50 12.56 13.08
N LYS A 165 20.79 12.20 13.15
CA LYS A 165 21.48 11.39 12.14
C LYS A 165 21.37 9.91 12.47
N LEU A 166 20.96 9.11 11.49
CA LEU A 166 20.84 7.66 11.67
C LEU A 166 22.24 7.03 11.77
N PRO A 167 22.51 6.19 12.79
CA PRO A 167 23.80 5.53 12.95
C PRO A 167 24.17 4.64 11.77
N LYS A 168 23.17 3.99 11.15
CA LYS A 168 23.33 3.15 9.96
C LYS A 168 22.39 3.63 8.86
N PRO A 169 22.86 4.52 7.96
CA PRO A 169 22.10 4.92 6.78
C PRO A 169 21.77 3.73 5.88
N PHE A 170 20.66 3.80 5.16
CA PHE A 170 20.24 2.76 4.21
C PHE A 170 19.77 3.38 2.89
N ILE A 171 19.55 2.55 1.86
CA ILE A 171 19.04 2.99 0.56
C ILE A 171 17.56 2.63 0.45
N SER A 172 16.72 3.61 0.12
CA SER A 172 15.28 3.42 -0.08
C SER A 172 15.00 2.44 -1.22
N ASN A 173 14.18 1.42 -0.98
CA ASN A 173 13.70 0.50 -2.02
C ASN A 173 12.60 1.12 -2.92
N LEU A 174 12.14 2.35 -2.61
CA LEU A 174 11.15 3.07 -3.43
C LEU A 174 11.79 4.00 -4.46
N SER A 175 13.00 4.49 -4.18
CA SER A 175 13.59 5.60 -4.95
C SER A 175 15.10 5.51 -5.14
N GLY A 176 15.80 4.64 -4.41
CA GLY A 176 17.26 4.58 -4.42
C GLY A 176 17.94 5.73 -3.68
N LYS A 177 17.17 6.64 -3.07
CA LYS A 177 17.73 7.72 -2.23
C LYS A 177 18.32 7.15 -0.95
N ARG A 178 19.43 7.72 -0.51
CA ARG A 178 20.05 7.38 0.79
C ARG A 178 19.24 8.04 1.91
N ILE A 179 18.86 7.25 2.91
CA ILE A 179 18.19 7.67 4.13
C ILE A 179 19.25 7.73 5.22
N SER A 180 19.57 8.94 5.69
CA SER A 180 20.69 9.22 6.58
C SER A 180 20.32 10.03 7.81
N THR A 181 19.20 10.76 7.76
CA THR A 181 18.65 11.52 8.88
C THR A 181 17.26 11.02 9.25
N PHE A 182 16.77 11.44 10.41
CA PHE A 182 15.38 11.17 10.80
C PHE A 182 14.38 11.95 9.94
N GLY A 183 14.78 13.12 9.41
CA GLY A 183 14.03 13.82 8.36
C GLY A 183 13.87 12.97 7.09
N ASP A 184 14.95 12.33 6.63
CA ASP A 184 14.90 11.40 5.49
C ASP A 184 13.96 10.23 5.80
N LEU A 185 14.00 9.70 7.03
CA LEU A 185 13.15 8.61 7.49
C LEU A 185 11.66 8.99 7.46
N VAL A 186 11.33 10.18 7.95
CA VAL A 186 9.97 10.76 7.91
C VAL A 186 9.46 10.88 6.48
N MET A 187 10.30 11.37 5.57
CA MET A 187 9.95 11.48 4.15
C MET A 187 9.79 10.11 3.47
N TYR A 188 10.65 9.14 3.81
CA TYR A 188 10.51 7.76 3.36
C TYR A 188 9.20 7.13 3.87
N TYR A 189 8.86 7.31 5.14
CA TYR A 189 7.60 6.83 5.70
C TYR A 189 6.38 7.42 4.97
N LYS A 190 6.36 8.74 4.73
CA LYS A 190 5.31 9.38 3.93
C LYS A 190 5.22 8.81 2.51
N SER A 191 6.36 8.50 1.90
CA SER A 191 6.45 7.89 0.55
C SER A 191 5.78 6.51 0.45
N LEU A 192 5.56 5.82 1.58
CA LEU A 192 4.85 4.54 1.64
C LEU A 192 3.32 4.71 1.69
N LEU A 193 2.83 5.91 2.00
CA LEU A 193 1.42 6.18 2.32
C LEU A 193 0.77 7.24 1.42
N HIS A 194 1.57 7.99 0.64
CA HIS A 194 1.09 9.10 -0.16
C HIS A 194 1.87 9.22 -1.48
N ILE A 195 1.15 9.22 -2.60
CA ILE A 195 1.65 9.57 -3.94
C ILE A 195 1.37 11.05 -4.17
N LYS A 196 2.37 11.80 -4.62
CA LYS A 196 2.27 13.25 -4.88
C LYS A 196 3.29 13.69 -5.94
N ARG A 197 3.20 14.93 -6.40
CA ARG A 197 3.99 15.44 -7.55
C ARG A 197 5.51 15.26 -7.42
N ASP A 198 6.07 15.61 -6.27
CA ASP A 198 7.51 15.54 -5.98
C ASP A 198 7.97 14.12 -5.58
N ASP A 199 7.03 13.20 -5.39
CA ASP A 199 7.26 11.79 -5.09
C ASP A 199 6.25 10.90 -5.86
N ASN A 200 6.26 11.05 -7.19
CA ASN A 200 5.23 10.50 -8.06
C ASN A 200 5.36 8.98 -8.30
N LEU A 201 4.26 8.37 -8.73
CA LEU A 201 4.18 6.93 -8.96
C LEU A 201 5.07 6.49 -10.13
N GLN A 202 5.23 7.29 -11.19
CA GLN A 202 6.03 6.93 -12.37
C GLN A 202 7.47 6.61 -11.98
N ASN A 203 8.09 7.47 -11.16
CA ASN A 203 9.45 7.28 -10.68
C ASN A 203 9.60 6.00 -9.84
N LYS A 204 8.62 5.71 -8.98
CA LYS A 204 8.62 4.49 -8.16
C LYS A 204 8.47 3.23 -9.03
N ILE A 205 7.56 3.24 -9.99
CA ILE A 205 7.36 2.14 -10.94
C ILE A 205 8.64 1.88 -11.76
N LEU A 206 9.25 2.93 -12.30
CA LEU A 206 10.51 2.82 -13.06
C LEU A 206 11.67 2.32 -12.19
N TYR A 207 11.73 2.75 -10.93
CA TYR A 207 12.74 2.26 -10.00
C TYR A 207 12.56 0.76 -9.72
N VAL A 208 11.35 0.34 -9.38
CA VAL A 208 11.01 -1.07 -9.13
C VAL A 208 11.22 -1.93 -10.37
N TYR A 209 10.86 -1.44 -11.55
CA TYR A 209 11.12 -2.11 -12.83
C TYR A 209 12.63 -2.37 -13.03
N LYS A 210 13.47 -1.35 -12.82
CA LYS A 210 14.93 -1.41 -13.04
C LYS A 210 15.69 -2.21 -11.97
N LYS A 211 15.24 -2.18 -10.72
CA LYS A 211 15.99 -2.72 -9.58
C LYS A 211 15.35 -3.95 -8.94
N GLY A 212 14.14 -4.31 -9.37
CA GLY A 212 13.30 -5.28 -8.67
C GLY A 212 12.66 -4.67 -7.42
N TYR A 213 11.65 -5.36 -6.91
CA TYR A 213 11.08 -5.09 -5.59
C TYR A 213 11.83 -5.87 -4.51
N GLN A 214 12.83 -5.25 -3.89
CA GLN A 214 13.59 -5.87 -2.81
C GLN A 214 12.70 -6.05 -1.58
N THR A 215 12.29 -7.29 -1.32
CA THR A 215 11.74 -7.71 -0.02
C THR A 215 12.82 -8.47 0.73
N GLY A 216 12.85 -8.39 2.07
CA GLY A 216 13.91 -8.99 2.89
C GLY A 216 14.21 -10.47 2.62
N ASP A 217 13.26 -11.23 2.06
CA ASP A 217 13.39 -12.67 1.81
C ASP A 217 13.34 -13.06 0.32
N GLN A 218 13.19 -12.11 -0.62
CA GLN A 218 13.17 -12.41 -2.05
C GLN A 218 13.97 -11.39 -2.85
N ASN A 219 15.08 -11.86 -3.44
CA ASN A 219 15.71 -11.21 -4.57
C ASN A 219 14.75 -11.29 -5.77
N SER A 220 13.75 -10.41 -5.87
CA SER A 220 13.06 -10.24 -7.14
C SER A 220 14.10 -9.76 -8.15
N HIS A 221 14.38 -10.56 -9.19
CA HIS A 221 15.29 -10.15 -10.25
C HIS A 221 14.78 -8.89 -10.95
N PRO A 222 15.67 -8.02 -11.45
CA PRO A 222 15.28 -6.91 -12.31
C PRO A 222 14.36 -7.38 -13.44
N TRP A 223 13.35 -6.57 -13.76
CA TRP A 223 12.37 -6.89 -14.81
C TRP A 223 12.85 -6.49 -16.22
N LEU A 224 13.95 -5.73 -16.31
CA LEU A 224 14.54 -5.18 -17.54
C LEU A 224 14.70 -6.22 -18.66
N ASP A 225 15.15 -7.42 -18.34
CA ASP A 225 15.42 -8.46 -19.34
C ASP A 225 14.22 -9.41 -19.56
N ARG A 226 13.09 -9.16 -18.88
CA ARG A 226 11.94 -10.07 -18.83
C ARG A 226 10.65 -9.44 -19.35
N VAL A 227 10.59 -8.11 -19.40
CA VAL A 227 9.42 -7.33 -19.83
C VAL A 227 9.93 -6.07 -20.54
N ASP A 228 9.41 -5.80 -21.73
CA ASP A 228 9.55 -4.50 -22.39
C ASP A 228 8.50 -3.54 -21.82
N LEU A 229 8.94 -2.52 -21.07
CA LEU A 229 8.06 -1.59 -20.37
C LEU A 229 8.03 -0.23 -21.06
N THR A 230 6.83 0.23 -21.40
CA THR A 230 6.56 1.58 -21.92
C THR A 230 5.67 2.37 -20.95
N ILE A 231 5.78 3.70 -21.00
CA ILE A 231 4.94 4.61 -20.22
C ILE A 231 3.85 5.17 -21.14
N GLY A 232 2.59 4.96 -20.77
CA GLY A 232 1.42 5.52 -21.44
C GLY A 232 0.96 6.84 -20.80
N ASP A 233 -0.36 7.02 -20.65
CA ASP A 233 -0.93 8.21 -20.00
C ASP A 233 -0.59 8.22 -18.50
N PHE A 234 0.21 9.19 -18.07
CA PHE A 234 0.76 9.24 -16.72
C PHE A 234 0.73 10.67 -16.16
N ASP A 235 -0.31 10.99 -15.40
CA ASP A 235 -0.45 12.26 -14.69
C ASP A 235 0.33 12.24 -13.37
N ASN A 236 1.51 12.86 -13.40
CA ASN A 236 2.36 13.00 -12.23
C ASN A 236 1.84 14.00 -11.18
N ASN A 237 0.72 14.69 -11.41
CA ASN A 237 0.14 15.63 -10.45
C ASN A 237 -0.95 14.99 -9.56
N ILE A 238 -1.26 13.71 -9.75
CA ILE A 238 -2.25 13.02 -8.93
C ILE A 238 -1.73 12.88 -7.48
N GLU A 239 -2.49 13.44 -6.54
CA GLU A 239 -2.39 13.11 -5.12
C GLU A 239 -3.30 11.92 -4.77
N LEU A 240 -2.74 10.91 -4.10
CA LEU A 240 -3.45 9.72 -3.66
C LEU A 240 -2.88 9.18 -2.34
N PHE A 241 -3.73 9.10 -1.31
CA PHE A 241 -3.42 8.40 -0.06
C PHE A 241 -3.79 6.92 -0.18
N THR A 242 -2.78 6.05 -0.09
CA THR A 242 -2.96 4.60 -0.21
C THR A 242 -1.73 3.86 0.32
N SER A 243 -1.77 2.53 0.38
CA SER A 243 -0.57 1.72 0.64
C SER A 243 0.28 1.63 -0.64
N VAL A 244 1.25 2.53 -0.78
CA VAL A 244 2.16 2.57 -1.95
C VAL A 244 2.99 1.28 -2.03
N ASP A 245 3.43 0.75 -0.89
CA ASP A 245 4.14 -0.53 -0.81
C ASP A 245 3.32 -1.70 -1.40
N LYS A 246 2.02 -1.79 -1.07
CA LYS A 246 1.13 -2.81 -1.65
C LYS A 246 0.83 -2.57 -3.13
N LEU A 247 0.70 -1.32 -3.55
CA LEU A 247 0.53 -0.97 -4.97
C LEU A 247 1.73 -1.47 -5.79
N LEU A 248 2.96 -1.20 -5.33
CA LEU A 248 4.18 -1.65 -6.02
C LEU A 248 4.33 -3.17 -6.01
N GLN A 249 3.90 -3.85 -4.93
CA GLN A 249 3.80 -5.32 -4.91
C GLN A 249 2.74 -5.83 -5.90
N ALA A 250 1.59 -5.17 -6.03
CA ALA A 250 0.56 -5.51 -7.00
C ALA A 250 1.09 -5.36 -8.43
N PHE A 251 1.82 -4.28 -8.70
CA PHE A 251 2.50 -4.07 -9.97
C PHE A 251 3.45 -5.24 -10.31
N GLY A 252 4.34 -5.62 -9.40
CA GLY A 252 5.25 -6.76 -9.60
C GLY A 252 4.52 -8.11 -9.76
N ALA A 253 3.43 -8.32 -9.03
CA ALA A 253 2.59 -9.50 -9.18
C ALA A 253 1.89 -9.55 -10.55
N ILE A 254 1.41 -8.40 -11.05
CA ILE A 254 0.82 -8.31 -12.40
C ILE A 254 1.88 -8.54 -13.47
N LEU A 255 3.10 -7.98 -13.34
CA LEU A 255 4.19 -8.28 -14.27
C LEU A 255 4.52 -9.78 -14.32
N SER A 256 4.49 -10.45 -13.17
CA SER A 256 4.69 -11.90 -13.09
C SER A 256 3.60 -12.66 -13.86
N ILE A 257 2.34 -12.22 -13.73
CA ILE A 257 1.21 -12.76 -14.49
C ILE A 257 1.39 -12.51 -16.00
N CYS A 258 1.88 -11.34 -16.41
CA CYS A 258 2.14 -11.04 -17.83
C CYS A 258 3.22 -11.98 -18.41
N ILE A 259 4.31 -12.20 -17.67
CA ILE A 259 5.39 -13.12 -18.09
C ILE A 259 4.87 -14.55 -18.22
N GLU A 260 4.13 -15.04 -17.22
CA GLU A 260 3.57 -16.40 -17.23
C GLU A 260 2.56 -16.62 -18.37
N ASN A 261 1.84 -15.57 -18.77
CA ASN A 261 0.86 -15.62 -19.86
C ASN A 261 1.42 -15.25 -21.24
N GLN A 262 2.73 -15.02 -21.36
CA GLN A 262 3.35 -14.78 -22.67
C GLN A 262 3.42 -16.09 -23.46
N ALA A 263 2.97 -16.06 -24.72
CA ALA A 263 3.09 -17.22 -25.62
C ALA A 263 4.47 -17.26 -26.27
N GLU A 264 4.85 -16.15 -26.92
CA GLU A 264 6.08 -16.03 -27.71
C GLU A 264 6.77 -14.70 -27.44
N GLY A 265 8.10 -14.69 -27.37
CA GLY A 265 8.88 -13.47 -27.11
C GLY A 265 8.73 -12.95 -25.67
N ILE A 266 8.97 -11.65 -25.49
CA ILE A 266 8.85 -10.96 -24.20
C ILE A 266 7.51 -10.21 -24.10
N PRO A 267 6.90 -10.11 -22.91
CA PRO A 267 5.75 -9.23 -22.70
C PRO A 267 6.06 -7.77 -23.03
N HIS A 268 5.21 -7.15 -23.84
CA HIS A 268 5.17 -5.71 -24.05
C HIS A 268 4.13 -5.13 -23.10
N VAL A 269 4.59 -4.39 -22.11
CA VAL A 269 3.74 -3.85 -21.05
C VAL A 269 3.76 -2.33 -21.10
N GLU A 270 2.58 -1.73 -21.18
CA GLU A 270 2.39 -0.29 -21.02
C GLU A 270 1.78 -0.01 -19.65
N VAL A 271 2.30 0.98 -18.92
CA VAL A 271 1.72 1.42 -17.64
C VAL A 271 1.26 2.87 -17.71
N GLY A 272 0.18 3.18 -17.02
CA GLY A 272 -0.31 4.55 -16.91
C GLY A 272 -1.06 4.82 -15.63
N PHE A 273 -1.19 6.09 -15.29
CA PHE A 273 -1.80 6.60 -14.07
C PHE A 273 -2.56 7.89 -14.36
N TYR A 274 -3.89 7.85 -14.30
CA TYR A 274 -4.73 8.97 -14.75
C TYR A 274 -5.98 9.12 -13.89
N ARG A 275 -6.70 10.24 -14.06
CA ARG A 275 -8.05 10.42 -13.51
C ARG A 275 -9.09 10.19 -14.59
N GLU A 276 -10.06 9.33 -14.34
CA GLU A 276 -11.23 9.19 -15.21
C GLU A 276 -11.95 10.55 -15.34
N LEU A 277 -12.30 10.95 -16.57
CA LEU A 277 -12.85 12.28 -16.86
C LEU A 277 -14.15 12.56 -16.09
N GLU A 278 -15.07 11.59 -16.07
CA GLU A 278 -16.40 11.73 -15.47
C GLU A 278 -16.39 11.48 -13.96
N SER A 279 -15.88 10.32 -13.54
CA SER A 279 -15.94 9.88 -12.14
C SER A 279 -14.89 10.56 -11.25
N LYS A 280 -13.85 11.16 -11.85
CA LYS A 280 -12.63 11.67 -11.20
C LYS A 280 -11.86 10.62 -10.39
N ARG A 281 -12.21 9.34 -10.52
CA ARG A 281 -11.49 8.23 -9.88
C ARG A 281 -10.08 8.15 -10.41
N VAL A 282 -9.16 7.81 -9.52
CA VAL A 282 -7.77 7.59 -9.88
C VAL A 282 -7.63 6.17 -10.39
N CYS A 283 -6.94 6.00 -11.51
CA CYS A 283 -6.72 4.71 -12.15
C CYS A 283 -5.24 4.50 -12.40
N PHE A 284 -4.68 3.42 -11.87
CA PHE A 284 -3.38 2.89 -12.28
C PHE A 284 -3.62 1.65 -13.14
N TYR A 285 -2.97 1.54 -14.29
CA TYR A 285 -3.10 0.37 -15.16
C TYR A 285 -1.77 -0.25 -15.54
N VAL A 286 -1.84 -1.56 -15.82
CA VAL A 286 -0.77 -2.37 -16.40
C VAL A 286 -1.36 -3.12 -17.59
N HIS A 287 -0.91 -2.77 -18.79
CA HIS A 287 -1.46 -3.26 -20.05
C HIS A 287 -0.46 -4.12 -20.79
N HIS A 288 -0.69 -5.43 -20.77
CA HIS A 288 0.06 -6.41 -21.55
C HIS A 288 -0.45 -6.42 -22.99
N LYS A 289 0.21 -5.69 -23.89
CA LYS A 289 -0.28 -5.38 -25.25
C LYS A 289 -0.30 -6.58 -26.18
N ASN A 290 0.70 -7.46 -26.07
CA ASN A 290 0.91 -8.61 -26.95
C ASN A 290 0.42 -9.93 -26.33
N SER A 291 -0.76 -9.92 -25.72
CA SER A 291 -1.39 -11.12 -25.13
C SER A 291 -2.91 -11.15 -25.33
N GLN A 292 -3.54 -12.20 -24.79
CA GLN A 292 -4.99 -12.38 -24.73
C GLN A 292 -5.34 -13.02 -23.39
N TYR A 293 -6.60 -12.88 -22.93
CA TYR A 293 -7.01 -13.43 -21.63
C TYR A 293 -7.12 -14.96 -21.64
N ARG A 294 -7.12 -15.59 -22.82
CA ARG A 294 -7.14 -17.06 -23.08
C ARG A 294 -8.31 -17.85 -22.49
N LYS A 295 -9.24 -17.18 -21.80
CA LYS A 295 -10.49 -17.75 -21.28
C LYS A 295 -11.65 -16.98 -21.88
N GLY A 296 -12.77 -17.67 -22.12
CA GLY A 296 -14.02 -17.02 -22.51
C GLY A 296 -14.62 -16.19 -21.37
N ILE A 297 -15.50 -15.25 -21.71
CA ILE A 297 -16.14 -14.34 -20.75
C ILE A 297 -16.93 -15.12 -19.68
N GLU A 298 -17.75 -16.08 -20.09
CA GLU A 298 -18.60 -16.86 -19.17
C GLU A 298 -17.79 -17.65 -18.13
N ASP A 299 -16.70 -18.27 -18.56
CA ASP A 299 -15.79 -19.00 -17.68
C ASP A 299 -15.06 -18.06 -16.72
N SER A 300 -14.75 -16.86 -17.19
CA SER A 300 -14.03 -15.85 -16.41
C SER A 300 -14.91 -15.24 -15.31
N ILE A 301 -16.21 -15.05 -15.57
CA ILE A 301 -17.20 -14.64 -14.57
C ILE A 301 -17.28 -15.69 -13.45
N LYS A 302 -17.32 -16.97 -13.82
CA LYS A 302 -17.37 -18.10 -12.89
C LYS A 302 -16.05 -18.27 -12.12
N ARG A 303 -14.90 -18.15 -12.78
CA ARG A 303 -13.57 -18.44 -12.19
C ARG A 303 -12.40 -17.65 -12.82
N ILE A 304 -11.86 -16.72 -12.02
CA ILE A 304 -10.78 -15.80 -12.44
C ILE A 304 -9.37 -16.41 -12.42
N GLY A 305 -9.14 -17.53 -11.74
CA GLY A 305 -7.83 -18.20 -11.64
C GLY A 305 -7.09 -17.96 -10.32
N GLU A 306 -6.11 -18.81 -10.03
CA GLU A 306 -5.39 -18.80 -8.74
C GLU A 306 -4.51 -17.56 -8.57
N LYS A 307 -3.78 -17.14 -9.61
CA LYS A 307 -2.90 -15.97 -9.55
C LYS A 307 -3.68 -14.67 -9.30
N GLN A 308 -4.83 -14.50 -9.98
CA GLN A 308 -5.74 -13.39 -9.72
C GLN A 308 -6.34 -13.45 -8.31
N THR A 309 -6.66 -14.66 -7.82
CA THR A 309 -7.13 -14.87 -6.44
C THR A 309 -6.07 -14.46 -5.41
N LEU A 310 -4.81 -14.85 -5.63
CA LEU A 310 -3.67 -14.47 -4.78
C LEU A 310 -3.40 -12.97 -4.83
N LEU A 311 -3.43 -12.37 -6.01
CA LEU A 311 -3.31 -10.92 -6.20
C LEU A 311 -4.37 -10.18 -5.36
N ILE A 312 -5.63 -10.61 -5.47
CA ILE A 312 -6.73 -10.00 -4.71
C ILE A 312 -6.50 -10.13 -3.21
N LYS A 313 -6.22 -11.35 -2.75
CA LYS A 313 -6.07 -11.65 -1.32
C LYS A 313 -4.91 -10.91 -0.67
N ASN A 314 -3.77 -10.81 -1.38
CA ASN A 314 -2.52 -10.39 -0.77
C ASN A 314 -2.21 -8.90 -0.98
N GLN A 315 -2.65 -8.30 -2.09
CA GLN A 315 -2.29 -6.93 -2.47
C GLN A 315 -3.48 -5.98 -2.71
N ILE A 316 -4.61 -6.45 -3.25
CA ILE A 316 -5.68 -5.55 -3.74
C ILE A 316 -6.77 -5.28 -2.69
N ASN A 317 -7.24 -6.31 -1.98
CA ASN A 317 -8.41 -6.18 -1.11
C ASN A 317 -8.18 -5.12 -0.02
N GLY A 318 -9.08 -4.15 0.10
CA GLY A 318 -8.94 -3.02 1.02
C GLY A 318 -8.03 -1.88 0.53
N ILE A 319 -7.43 -1.99 -0.66
CA ILE A 319 -6.50 -0.99 -1.22
C ILE A 319 -7.03 -0.33 -2.49
N CYS A 320 -7.67 -1.10 -3.38
CA CYS A 320 -8.31 -0.60 -4.60
C CYS A 320 -9.31 -1.63 -5.15
N ASN A 321 -10.07 -1.21 -6.15
CA ASN A 321 -10.85 -2.10 -6.99
C ASN A 321 -9.99 -2.62 -8.15
N LEU A 322 -10.26 -3.84 -8.60
CA LEU A 322 -9.55 -4.44 -9.74
C LEU A 322 -10.53 -4.76 -10.87
N TYR A 323 -10.21 -4.26 -12.06
CA TYR A 323 -10.90 -4.55 -13.31
C TYR A 323 -9.89 -5.08 -14.33
N ILE A 324 -10.41 -5.77 -15.34
CA ILE A 324 -9.65 -6.08 -16.56
C ILE A 324 -10.41 -5.59 -17.78
N GLN A 325 -9.69 -5.06 -18.76
CA GLN A 325 -10.16 -4.90 -20.13
C GLN A 325 -9.32 -5.83 -21.00
N ALA A 326 -9.93 -6.70 -21.78
CA ALA A 326 -9.16 -7.68 -22.54
C ALA A 326 -9.82 -8.14 -23.83
N ASP A 327 -8.98 -8.65 -24.73
CA ASP A 327 -9.36 -9.59 -25.77
C ASP A 327 -9.54 -11.00 -25.16
N PHE A 328 -10.78 -11.49 -25.14
CA PHE A 328 -11.14 -12.83 -24.66
C PHE A 328 -11.06 -13.89 -25.79
N GLY A 329 -10.59 -13.51 -26.98
CA GLY A 329 -10.55 -14.33 -28.18
C GLY A 329 -11.85 -14.24 -28.98
N ASN A 330 -11.86 -14.79 -30.20
CA ASN A 330 -13.03 -14.85 -31.08
C ASN A 330 -13.72 -13.49 -31.30
N ASN A 331 -12.94 -12.40 -31.36
CA ASN A 331 -13.43 -11.01 -31.47
C ASN A 331 -14.36 -10.59 -30.32
N GLN A 332 -14.18 -11.15 -29.12
CA GLN A 332 -14.90 -10.75 -27.91
C GLN A 332 -14.02 -9.86 -27.04
N TYR A 333 -14.42 -8.60 -26.88
CA TYR A 333 -13.72 -7.61 -26.08
C TYR A 333 -14.62 -7.15 -24.94
N ALA A 334 -14.14 -7.23 -23.70
CA ALA A 334 -14.93 -6.84 -22.55
C ALA A 334 -14.11 -6.18 -21.45
N GLU A 335 -14.76 -5.28 -20.71
CA GLU A 335 -14.37 -4.90 -19.36
C GLU A 335 -15.06 -5.83 -18.36
N MET A 336 -14.32 -6.43 -17.43
CA MET A 336 -14.84 -7.29 -16.39
C MET A 336 -14.36 -6.83 -15.02
N ASN A 337 -15.28 -6.71 -14.05
CA ASN A 337 -14.90 -6.48 -12.66
C ASN A 337 -14.33 -7.78 -12.08
N LEU A 338 -13.11 -7.70 -11.54
CA LEU A 338 -12.50 -8.80 -10.78
C LEU A 338 -12.74 -8.65 -9.28
N TRP A 339 -12.74 -7.41 -8.78
CA TRP A 339 -12.85 -7.08 -7.37
C TRP A 339 -13.37 -5.66 -7.11
N ASP A 340 -14.66 -5.50 -6.83
CA ASP A 340 -15.29 -4.20 -6.49
C ASP A 340 -16.46 -4.32 -5.50
N GLY A 341 -16.64 -5.50 -4.91
CA GLY A 341 -17.72 -5.80 -3.97
C GLY A 341 -19.05 -6.16 -4.63
N LYS A 342 -19.13 -6.16 -5.97
CA LYS A 342 -20.30 -6.59 -6.72
C LYS A 342 -20.09 -7.97 -7.34
N PRO A 343 -21.17 -8.68 -7.72
CA PRO A 343 -21.06 -9.85 -8.57
C PRO A 343 -20.24 -9.56 -9.83
N ARG A 344 -19.49 -10.54 -10.32
CA ARG A 344 -18.72 -10.37 -11.55
C ARG A 344 -19.65 -10.27 -12.74
N THR A 345 -19.41 -9.27 -13.55
CA THR A 345 -20.11 -8.94 -14.78
C THR A 345 -19.09 -8.51 -15.81
N ALA A 346 -19.43 -8.71 -17.08
CA ALA A 346 -18.61 -8.27 -18.20
C ALA A 346 -19.46 -7.34 -19.07
N THR A 347 -18.89 -6.21 -19.47
CA THR A 347 -19.50 -5.24 -20.38
C THR A 347 -18.69 -5.23 -21.66
N SER A 348 -19.36 -5.34 -22.82
CA SER A 348 -18.69 -5.23 -24.12
C SER A 348 -18.01 -3.88 -24.26
N ILE A 349 -16.80 -3.87 -24.79
CA ILE A 349 -16.04 -2.65 -25.07
C ILE A 349 -15.58 -2.64 -26.53
N ASP A 350 -15.07 -1.51 -26.98
CA ASP A 350 -14.39 -1.40 -28.26
C ASP A 350 -13.16 -2.32 -28.31
N LYS A 351 -12.74 -2.65 -29.53
CA LYS A 351 -11.57 -3.51 -29.76
C LYS A 351 -10.36 -2.98 -28.98
N ILE A 352 -9.78 -3.86 -28.17
CA ILE A 352 -8.53 -3.64 -27.46
C ILE A 352 -7.57 -4.77 -27.80
N GLU A 353 -6.29 -4.45 -27.90
CA GLU A 353 -5.23 -5.45 -28.01
C GLU A 353 -4.74 -5.80 -26.61
N GLY A 354 -4.51 -7.07 -26.29
CA GLY A 354 -3.90 -7.41 -25.01
C GLY A 354 -4.85 -7.62 -23.84
N VAL A 355 -4.25 -7.64 -22.65
CA VAL A 355 -4.93 -7.68 -21.35
C VAL A 355 -4.49 -6.49 -20.51
N LYS A 356 -5.43 -5.63 -20.13
CA LYS A 356 -5.21 -4.43 -19.32
C LYS A 356 -5.81 -4.61 -17.93
N TYR A 357 -4.95 -4.68 -16.92
CA TYR A 357 -5.34 -4.64 -15.51
C TYR A 357 -5.51 -3.19 -15.07
N ILE A 358 -6.63 -2.88 -14.42
CA ILE A 358 -6.97 -1.51 -13.99
C ILE A 358 -7.28 -1.52 -12.49
N LEU A 359 -6.47 -0.78 -11.74
CA LEU A 359 -6.57 -0.56 -10.30
C LEU A 359 -7.27 0.78 -10.08
N LYS A 360 -8.52 0.76 -9.64
CA LYS A 360 -9.35 1.96 -9.44
C LYS A 360 -9.44 2.32 -7.95
N TYR A 361 -9.17 3.57 -7.61
CA TYR A 361 -9.17 4.11 -6.24
C TYR A 361 -10.35 5.04 -6.01
#